data_AF-U2ASZ2-F1
#
_entry.id   AF-U2ASZ2-F1
#
_cell.length_a   1.000
_cell.length_b   1.000
_cell.length_c   1.000
_cell.angle_alpha   90.00
_cell.angle_beta   90.00
_cell.angle_gamma   90.00
#
_symmetry.space_group_name_H-M   'P 1'
#
loop_
_entity.id
_entity.type
_entity.pdbx_description
1 polymer ?
#
loop_
_entity_poly.entity_id
_entity_poly.type
_entity_poly.pdbx_seq_one_letter_code
_entity_poly.pdbx_strand_id
1 'polypeptide(L)'
;MKDYQKELLLLKERKDQLMKTINSHSFSSEKEYNLFVKENINMFVELIKITKEIKNIQWKLMNDIEKQNYLDYLKELKEKFNETEFY
;
A
#
# COMPACT_ATOMS: atom_id res chain seq x y z
N MET A 1 -12.50 22.46 7.45
CA MET A 1 -11.60 21.36 7.88
C MET A 1 -11.51 20.35 6.74
N LYS A 2 -10.33 19.76 6.52
CA LYS A 2 -10.17 18.69 5.51
C LYS A 2 -10.87 17.43 6.02
N ASP A 3 -11.80 16.88 5.25
CA ASP A 3 -12.51 15.65 5.61
C ASP A 3 -11.65 14.43 5.24
N TYR A 4 -10.83 14.02 6.19
CA TYR A 4 -9.92 12.88 6.03
C TYR A 4 -10.65 11.55 5.83
N GLN A 5 -11.89 11.40 6.31
CA GLN A 5 -12.67 10.17 6.10
C GLN A 5 -13.14 10.06 4.65
N LYS A 6 -13.67 11.17 4.10
CA LYS A 6 -14.06 11.24 2.69
C LYS A 6 -12.85 11.08 1.75
N GLU A 7 -11.73 11.72 2.06
CA GLU A 7 -10.49 11.58 1.28
C GLU A 7 -9.97 10.14 1.30
N LEU A 8 -9.98 9.49 2.46
CA LEU A 8 -9.59 8.09 2.61
C LEU A 8 -10.46 7.15 1.77
N LEU A 9 -11.78 7.39 1.74
CA LEU A 9 -12.71 6.59 0.94
C LEU A 9 -12.38 6.69 -0.56
N LEU A 10 -12.24 7.90 -1.08
CA LEU A 10 -11.94 8.14 -2.50
C LEU A 10 -10.60 7.53 -2.92
N LEU A 11 -9.58 7.65 -2.07
CA LEU A 11 -8.27 7.05 -2.33
C LEU A 11 -8.34 5.51 -2.34
N LYS A 12 -9.12 4.89 -1.45
CA LYS A 12 -9.34 3.44 -1.44
C LYS A 12 -10.05 2.98 -2.72
N GLU A 13 -11.11 3.67 -3.12
CA GLU A 13 -11.83 3.36 -4.37
C GLU A 13 -10.92 3.46 -5.59
N ARG A 14 -10.10 4.52 -5.66
CA ARG A 14 -9.13 4.68 -6.76
C ARG A 14 -8.05 3.60 -6.75
N LYS A 15 -7.53 3.24 -5.57
CA LYS A 15 -6.57 2.13 -5.42
C LYS A 15 -7.17 0.83 -5.94
N ASP A 16 -8.42 0.52 -5.57
CA ASP A 16 -9.10 -0.71 -5.97
C ASP A 16 -9.35 -0.75 -7.47
N GLN A 17 -9.68 0.38 -8.10
CA GLN A 17 -9.78 0.48 -9.56
C GLN A 17 -8.45 0.16 -10.24
N LEU A 18 -7.35 0.77 -9.79
CA LEU A 18 -6.01 0.53 -10.34
C LEU A 18 -5.61 -0.94 -10.19
N MET A 19 -5.85 -1.54 -9.01
CA MET A 19 -5.57 -2.95 -8.76
C MET A 19 -6.39 -3.88 -9.65
N LYS A 20 -7.67 -3.57 -9.89
CA LYS A 20 -8.51 -4.36 -10.82
C LYS A 20 -7.96 -4.33 -12.24
N THR A 21 -7.50 -3.16 -12.72
CA THR A 21 -6.88 -3.04 -14.06
C THR A 21 -5.58 -3.82 -14.17
N ILE A 22 -4.73 -3.79 -13.14
CA ILE A 22 -3.49 -4.57 -13.12
C ILE A 22 -3.81 -6.07 -13.10
N ASN A 23 -4.74 -6.49 -12.23
CA ASN A 23 -5.08 -7.90 -12.03
C ASN A 23 -5.96 -8.48 -13.14
N SER A 24 -6.55 -7.65 -14.02
CA SER A 24 -7.29 -8.15 -15.18
C SER A 24 -6.35 -8.66 -16.28
N HIS A 25 -5.06 -8.33 -16.21
CA HIS A 25 -4.06 -8.82 -17.14
C HIS A 25 -3.47 -10.12 -16.59
N SER A 26 -3.47 -11.15 -17.41
CA SER A 26 -2.74 -12.39 -17.15
C SER A 26 -1.43 -12.34 -17.93
N PHE A 27 -0.32 -12.68 -17.27
CA PHE A 27 1.00 -12.68 -17.89
C PHE A 27 1.48 -14.12 -18.02
N SER A 28 1.93 -14.49 -19.21
CA SER A 28 2.48 -15.82 -19.50
C SER A 28 3.99 -15.90 -19.20
N SER A 29 4.64 -14.75 -18.97
CA SER A 29 6.06 -14.69 -18.62
C SER A 29 6.41 -13.42 -17.84
N GLU A 30 7.54 -13.48 -17.12
CA GLU A 30 8.11 -12.31 -16.44
C GLU A 30 8.46 -11.18 -17.43
N LYS A 31 8.89 -11.52 -18.65
CA LYS A 31 9.21 -10.54 -19.69
C LYS A 31 7.98 -9.73 -20.12
N GLU A 32 6.84 -10.40 -20.24
CA GLU A 32 5.55 -9.79 -20.57
C GLU A 32 5.08 -8.86 -19.44
N TYR A 33 5.18 -9.32 -18.19
CA TYR A 33 4.91 -8.49 -17.01
C TYR A 33 5.80 -7.23 -16.97
N ASN A 34 7.10 -7.39 -17.19
CA ASN A 34 8.05 -6.27 -17.17
C ASN A 34 7.78 -5.25 -18.28
N LEU A 35 7.34 -5.70 -19.47
CA LEU A 35 6.91 -4.81 -20.55
C LEU A 35 5.64 -4.06 -20.15
N PHE A 36 4.64 -4.76 -19.63
CA PHE A 36 3.41 -4.14 -19.13
C PHE A 36 3.68 -3.09 -18.07
N VAL A 37 4.57 -3.37 -17.10
CA VAL A 37 4.98 -2.40 -16.08
C VAL A 37 5.63 -1.16 -16.69
N LYS A 38 6.50 -1.33 -17.68
CA LYS A 38 7.17 -0.20 -18.37
C LYS A 38 6.17 0.66 -19.13
N GLU A 39 5.26 0.04 -19.88
CA GLU A 39 4.24 0.74 -20.65
C GLU A 39 3.23 1.46 -19.75
N ASN A 40 2.98 0.90 -18.56
CA ASN A 40 2.00 1.41 -17.60
C ASN A 40 2.64 2.04 -16.36
N ILE A 41 3.89 2.51 -16.45
CA ILE A 41 4.66 2.98 -15.29
C ILE A 41 3.92 4.05 -14.47
N ASN A 42 3.17 4.94 -15.14
CA ASN A 42 2.38 5.97 -14.49
C ASN A 42 1.30 5.39 -13.57
N MET A 43 0.67 4.29 -13.97
CA MET A 43 -0.35 3.59 -13.18
C MET A 43 0.26 3.03 -11.88
N PHE A 44 1.45 2.42 -11.98
CA PHE A 44 2.17 1.90 -10.81
C PHE A 44 2.67 3.03 -9.90
N VAL A 45 3.18 4.13 -10.46
CA VAL A 45 3.57 5.32 -9.70
C VAL A 45 2.37 5.92 -8.96
N GLU A 46 1.22 6.01 -9.62
CA GLU A 46 -0.04 6.46 -8.99
C GLU A 46 -0.44 5.53 -7.83
N LEU A 47 -0.40 4.22 -8.04
CA LEU A 47 -0.72 3.21 -7.03
C LEU A 47 0.18 3.35 -5.79
N ILE A 48 1.48 3.56 -5.98
CA ILE A 48 2.44 3.79 -4.89
C ILE A 48 2.09 5.06 -4.12
N LYS A 49 1.82 6.17 -4.83
CA LYS A 49 1.44 7.46 -4.22
C LYS A 49 0.17 7.33 -3.39
N ILE A 50 -0.88 6.74 -3.96
CA ILE A 50 -2.17 6.52 -3.28
C ILE A 50 -1.99 5.64 -2.05
N THR A 51 -1.22 4.55 -2.17
CA THR A 51 -0.97 3.65 -1.04
C THR A 51 -0.25 4.36 0.11
N LYS A 52 0.71 5.24 -0.20
CA LYS A 52 1.40 6.06 0.81
C LYS A 52 0.44 7.06 1.45
N GLU A 53 -0.39 7.72 0.67
CA GLU A 53 -1.34 8.72 1.18
C GLU A 53 -2.43 8.10 2.06
N ILE A 54 -2.95 6.91 1.69
CA ILE A 54 -3.86 6.13 2.53
C ILE A 54 -3.23 5.86 3.90
N LYS A 55 -1.98 5.39 3.94
CA LYS A 55 -1.27 5.14 5.20
C LYS A 55 -1.10 6.42 6.03
N ASN A 56 -0.73 7.52 5.39
CA ASN A 56 -0.60 8.82 6.06
C ASN A 56 -1.92 9.29 6.68
N ILE A 57 -3.03 9.17 5.96
CA ILE A 57 -4.35 9.58 6.44
C ILE A 57 -4.82 8.66 7.56
N GLN A 58 -4.65 7.34 7.42
CA GLN A 58 -4.95 6.39 8.48
C GLN A 58 -4.18 6.72 9.76
N TRP A 59 -2.88 7.02 9.65
CA TRP A 59 -2.07 7.44 10.79
C TRP A 59 -2.59 8.72 11.46
N LYS A 60 -3.04 9.71 10.67
CA LYS A 60 -3.64 10.94 11.21
C LYS A 60 -4.98 10.69 11.91
N LEU A 61 -5.75 9.71 11.45
CA LEU A 61 -7.05 9.34 12.02
C LEU A 61 -6.93 8.47 13.29
N MET A 62 -5.81 7.76 13.46
CA MET A 62 -5.55 6.96 14.65
C MET A 62 -5.37 7.83 15.89
N ASN A 63 -5.96 7.39 17.00
CA ASN A 63 -5.69 7.95 18.33
C ASN A 63 -4.36 7.45 18.88
N ASP A 64 -3.92 8.02 20.00
CA ASP A 64 -2.59 7.73 20.56
C ASP A 64 -2.42 6.26 21.00
N ILE A 65 -3.48 5.63 21.50
CA ILE A 65 -3.46 4.21 21.88
C ILE A 65 -3.32 3.35 20.62
N GLU A 66 -4.09 3.64 19.58
CA GLU A 66 -4.01 2.92 18.30
C GLU A 66 -2.63 3.05 17.65
N LYS A 67 -2.03 4.24 17.70
CA LYS A 67 -0.66 4.47 17.20
C LYS A 67 0.36 3.67 18.00
N GLN A 68 0.25 3.64 19.33
CA GLN A 68 1.18 2.90 20.18
C GLN A 68 1.09 1.39 19.87
N ASN A 69 -0.13 0.84 19.81
CA ASN A 69 -0.35 -0.56 19.44
C ASN A 69 0.23 -0.89 18.06
N TYR A 70 0.11 0.03 17.08
CA TYR A 70 0.70 -0.16 15.75
C TYR A 70 2.23 -0.17 15.80
N LEU A 71 2.85 0.72 16.57
CA LEU A 71 4.29 0.76 16.76
C LEU A 71 4.82 -0.50 17.46
N ASP A 72 4.10 -0.99 18.47
CA ASP A 72 4.46 -2.23 19.18
C ASP A 72 4.37 -3.44 18.25
N TYR A 73 3.31 -3.54 17.44
CA TYR A 73 3.21 -4.58 16.40
C TYR A 73 4.36 -4.52 15.39
N LEU A 74 4.76 -3.33 14.94
CA LEU A 74 5.90 -3.18 14.04
C LEU A 74 7.22 -3.62 14.68
N LYS A 75 7.38 -3.39 15.99
CA LYS A 75 8.54 -3.85 16.75
C LYS A 75 8.57 -5.37 16.83
N GLU A 76 7.47 -6.01 17.18
CA GLU A 76 7.36 -7.48 17.23
C GLU A 76 7.65 -8.13 15.87
N LEU A 77 7.14 -7.55 14.78
CA LEU A 77 7.45 -8.05 13.44
C LEU A 77 8.95 -7.98 13.15
N LYS A 78 9.60 -6.85 13.45
CA LYS A 78 11.02 -6.67 13.23
C LYS A 78 11.85 -7.68 14.02
N GLU A 79 11.47 -7.96 15.26
CA GLU A 79 12.12 -8.98 16.10
C GLU A 79 11.99 -10.38 15.48
N LYS A 80 10.79 -10.77 15.05
CA LYS A 80 10.56 -12.07 14.38
C LYS A 80 11.37 -12.26 13.10
N PHE A 81 11.48 -11.22 12.27
CA PHE A 81 12.27 -11.29 11.03
C PHE A 81 13.78 -11.33 11.30
N ASN A 82 14.26 -10.61 12.32
CA ASN A 82 15.66 -10.67 12.70
C ASN A 82 16.04 -12.03 13.29
N GLU A 83 15.14 -12.70 14.02
CA GLU A 83 15.38 -14.07 14.52
C GLU A 83 15.47 -15.12 13.40
N THR A 84 14.83 -14.86 12.25
CA THR A 84 14.82 -15.81 11.12
C THR A 84 16.04 -15.71 10.20
N GLU A 85 16.84 -14.64 10.27
CA GLU A 85 18.10 -14.49 9.51
C GLU A 85 19.33 -15.13 10.20
N PHE A 86 19.17 -15.74 11.38
CA PHE A 86 20.26 -16.38 12.15
C PHE A 86 20.30 -17.92 12.08
N TYR A 87 19.55 -18.54 11.17
CA TYR A 87 19.55 -19.99 10.92
C TYR A 87 19.89 -20.30 9.45
#